data_AF-A0A844CFT4-F1
#
_entry.id   AF-A0A844CFT4-F1
#
_cell.length_a   1.000
_cell.length_b   1.000
_cell.length_c   1.000
_cell.angle_alpha   90.00
_cell.angle_beta   90.00
_cell.angle_gamma   90.00
#
_symmetry.space_group_name_H-M   'P 1'
#
loop_
_entity.id
_entity.type
_entity.pdbx_description
1 polymer ?
#
loop_
_entity_poly.entity_id
_entity_poly.type
_entity_poly.pdbx_seq_one_letter_code
_entity_poly.pdbx_strand_id
1 'polypeptide(L)'
;MNSRIEKNQNIEEIELIEEFEIIKGYREERDPTKFSQELNHYSLGVNGKLTRKYLITIVDGLEKKRELINLEVNPSKPEVVKMGIRGGNMNYGGK
;
A
#
# COMPACT_ATOMS: atom_id res chain seq x y z
N MET A 1 18.55 -12.30 18.20
CA MET A 1 18.67 -13.68 17.69
C MET A 1 18.67 -14.60 18.89
N ASN A 2 17.72 -15.53 18.95
CA ASN A 2 17.68 -16.55 19.98
C ASN A 2 18.22 -17.84 19.33
N SER A 3 19.27 -18.41 19.90
CA SER A 3 19.87 -19.66 19.44
C SER A 3 19.94 -20.67 20.58
N ARG A 4 19.76 -21.95 20.25
CA ARG A 4 19.88 -23.06 21.21
C ARG A 4 20.36 -24.32 20.50
N ILE A 5 21.02 -25.20 21.26
CA ILE A 5 21.50 -26.50 20.76
C ILE A 5 20.59 -27.59 21.32
N GLU A 6 19.97 -28.38 20.44
CA GLU A 6 19.22 -29.58 20.80
C GLU A 6 19.71 -30.76 19.97
N LYS A 7 20.05 -31.89 20.60
CA LYS A 7 20.51 -33.12 19.92
C LYS A 7 21.65 -32.88 18.91
N ASN A 8 22.64 -32.05 19.26
CA ASN A 8 23.76 -31.61 18.41
C ASN A 8 23.38 -30.80 17.16
N GLN A 9 22.14 -30.31 17.07
CA GLN A 9 21.71 -29.42 16.00
C GLN A 9 21.68 -27.98 16.52
N ASN A 10 22.19 -27.05 15.72
CA ASN A 10 22.05 -25.63 16.00
C ASN A 10 20.67 -25.17 15.52
N ILE A 11 19.86 -24.66 16.45
CA ILE A 11 18.51 -24.14 16.16
C ILE A 11 18.52 -22.65 16.41
N GLU A 12 18.16 -21.89 15.38
CA GLU A 12 18.08 -20.44 15.42
C GLU A 12 16.67 -19.98 15.04
N GLU A 13 16.16 -18.99 15.76
CA GLU A 13 14.91 -18.31 15.42
C GLU A 13 15.19 -16.86 15.03
N ILE A 14 14.72 -16.48 13.84
CA ILE A 14 14.85 -15.13 13.31
C ILE A 14 13.49 -14.54 12.97
N GLU A 15 13.35 -13.23 13.16
CA GLU A 15 12.19 -12.48 12.70
C GLU A 15 12.50 -11.89 11.31
N LEU A 16 11.67 -12.22 10.32
CA LEU A 16 11.73 -11.65 8.98
C LEU A 16 10.53 -10.71 8.79
N ILE A 17 10.79 -9.48 8.36
CA ILE A 17 9.76 -8.50 8.00
C ILE A 17 9.79 -8.29 6.49
N GLU A 18 8.65 -8.55 5.84
CA GLU A 18 8.44 -8.26 4.43
C GLU A 18 7.42 -7.12 4.30
N GLU A 19 7.75 -6.11 3.50
CA GLU A 19 6.89 -4.96 3.26
C GLU A 19 6.52 -4.87 1.78
N PHE A 20 5.24 -4.69 1.51
CA PHE A 20 4.70 -4.54 0.16
C PHE A 20 3.88 -3.26 0.06
N GLU A 21 4.05 -2.54 -1.03
CA GLU A 21 3.23 -1.36 -1.33
C GLU A 21 1.87 -1.77 -1.89
N ILE A 22 0.79 -1.16 -1.39
CA ILE A 22 -0.55 -1.30 -1.94
C ILE A 22 -0.81 -0.07 -2.80
N ILE A 23 -0.69 -0.22 -4.12
CA ILE A 23 -0.84 0.89 -5.06
C ILE A 23 -2.24 1.50 -4.95
N LYS A 24 -2.30 2.82 -4.81
CA LYS A 24 -3.55 3.58 -4.77
C LYS A 24 -4.33 3.39 -6.07
N GLY A 25 -5.65 3.25 -5.94
CA GLY A 25 -6.56 3.31 -7.09
C GLY A 25 -6.77 4.73 -7.61
N TYR A 26 -7.50 4.84 -8.71
CA TYR A 26 -7.91 6.10 -9.32
C TYR A 26 -9.43 6.13 -9.47
N ARG A 27 -10.06 7.28 -9.18
CA ARG A 27 -11.50 7.48 -9.33
C ARG A 27 -11.81 8.86 -9.88
N GLU A 28 -12.67 8.90 -10.89
CA GLU A 28 -13.25 10.13 -11.42
C GLU A 28 -14.61 10.41 -10.79
N GLU A 29 -14.84 11.66 -10.42
CA GLU A 29 -16.14 12.14 -9.96
C GLU A 29 -16.63 13.27 -10.87
N ARG A 30 -17.92 13.25 -11.21
CA ARG A 30 -18.53 14.27 -12.05
C ARG A 30 -19.01 15.44 -11.21
N ASP A 31 -18.62 16.65 -11.58
CA ASP A 31 -18.99 17.89 -10.90
C ASP A 31 -19.82 18.80 -11.83
N PRO A 32 -21.13 18.94 -11.60
CA PRO A 32 -21.99 19.80 -12.44
C PRO A 32 -21.77 21.30 -12.23
N THR A 33 -20.99 21.70 -11.22
CA THR A 33 -20.67 23.12 -10.97
C THR A 33 -19.51 23.62 -11.85
N LYS A 34 -18.79 22.69 -12.48
CA LYS A 34 -17.53 22.91 -13.21
C LYS A 34 -17.69 22.64 -14.71
N PHE A 35 -17.03 23.43 -15.56
CA PHE A 35 -17.06 23.21 -17.02
C PHE A 35 -16.33 21.92 -17.41
N SER A 36 -16.71 21.29 -18.52
CA SER A 36 -16.13 20.02 -18.97
C SER A 36 -14.62 20.04 -19.25
N GLN A 37 -14.03 21.23 -19.36
CA GLN A 37 -12.60 21.46 -19.56
C GLN A 37 -11.84 21.61 -18.21
N GLU A 38 -12.56 21.71 -17.09
CA GLU A 38 -11.97 21.83 -15.75
C GLU A 38 -11.73 20.44 -15.14
N LEU A 39 -10.46 20.12 -14.90
CA LEU A 39 -10.02 19.03 -14.04
C LEU A 39 -9.51 19.60 -12.72
N ASN A 40 -10.03 19.13 -11.60
CA ASN A 40 -9.55 19.49 -10.28
C ASN A 40 -9.17 18.23 -9.50
N HIS A 41 -7.92 18.16 -9.03
CA HIS A 41 -7.51 17.13 -8.08
C HIS A 41 -8.20 17.41 -6.74
N TYR A 42 -9.11 16.53 -6.34
CA TYR A 42 -9.81 16.62 -5.06
C TYR A 42 -9.03 15.91 -3.95
N SER A 43 -8.38 14.79 -4.30
CA SER A 43 -7.49 14.04 -3.42
C SER A 43 -6.39 13.43 -4.27
N LEU A 44 -5.12 13.61 -3.91
CA LEU A 44 -4.01 12.91 -4.57
C LEU A 44 -3.97 11.42 -4.22
N GLY A 45 -4.74 10.97 -3.22
CA GLY A 45 -4.66 9.61 -2.71
C GLY A 45 -3.34 9.33 -2.01
N VAL A 46 -3.24 8.15 -1.41
CA VAL A 46 -2.00 7.65 -0.79
C VAL A 46 -1.91 6.15 -1.01
N ASN A 47 -0.71 5.66 -1.34
CA ASN A 47 -0.46 4.23 -1.37
C ASN A 47 -0.61 3.66 0.05
N GLY A 48 -1.09 2.43 0.12
CA GLY A 48 -1.14 1.67 1.35
C GLY A 48 0.12 0.84 1.55
N LYS A 49 0.17 0.08 2.64
CA LYS A 49 1.28 -0.79 3.00
C LYS A 49 0.78 -2.09 3.60
N LEU A 50 1.33 -3.20 3.15
CA LEU A 50 1.16 -4.53 3.71
C LEU A 50 2.46 -4.93 4.40
N THR A 51 2.41 -5.22 5.69
CA THR A 51 3.56 -5.72 6.46
C THR A 51 3.29 -7.14 6.89
N ARG A 52 4.21 -8.06 6.57
CA ARG A 52 4.18 -9.46 7.02
C ARG A 52 5.38 -9.72 7.91
N LYS A 53 5.13 -10.21 9.12
CA LYS A 53 6.18 -10.64 10.04
C LYS A 53 6.16 -12.15 10.15
N TYR A 54 7.30 -12.78 9.89
CA TYR A 54 7.49 -14.22 10.02
C TYR A 54 8.48 -14.54 11.13
N LEU A 55 8.22 -15.64 11.83
CA LEU A 55 9.21 -16.34 12.63
C LEU A 55 9.76 -17.49 11.78
N ILE A 56 11.06 -17.47 11.51
CA ILE A 56 11.75 -18.50 10.73
C ILE A 56 12.61 -19.33 11.67
N THR A 57 12.42 -20.64 11.63
CA THR A 57 13.26 -21.61 12.34
C THR A 57 14.30 -22.16 11.38
N ILE A 58 15.55 -21.94 11.72
CA ILE A 58 16.72 -22.43 11.00
C ILE A 58 17.33 -23.57 11.82
N VAL A 59 17.57 -24.70 11.17
CA VAL A 59 18.27 -25.84 11.78
C VAL A 59 19.50 -26.14 10.95
N ASP A 60 20.68 -26.08 11.58
CA ASP A 60 21.97 -26.31 10.95
C ASP A 60 22.18 -25.44 9.69
N GLY A 61 21.77 -24.17 9.77
CA GLY A 61 21.89 -23.20 8.67
C GLY A 61 20.82 -23.30 7.57
N LEU A 62 19.86 -24.23 7.68
CA LEU A 62 18.78 -24.40 6.71
C LEU A 62 17.42 -24.00 7.30
N GLU A 63 16.66 -23.18 6.58
CA GLU A 63 15.26 -22.88 6.91
C GLU A 63 14.44 -24.19 6.92
N LYS A 64 13.84 -24.52 8.06
CA LYS A 64 12.97 -25.70 8.24
C LYS A 64 11.50 -25.33 8.39
N LYS A 65 11.21 -24.17 8.99
CA LYS A 65 9.86 -23.71 9.24
C LYS A 65 9.80 -22.20 9.06
N ARG A 66 8.70 -21.75 8.48
CA ARG A 66 8.29 -20.35 8.42
C ARG A 66 6.87 -20.23 8.93
N GLU A 67 6.66 -19.37 9.90
CA GLU A 67 5.35 -19.12 10.51
C GLU A 67 5.02 -17.63 10.40
N LEU A 68 3.85 -17.31 9.84
CA LEU A 68 3.35 -15.93 9.83
C LEU A 68 2.85 -15.58 11.23
N ILE A 69 3.56 -14.68 11.91
CA ILE A 69 3.26 -14.29 13.28
C ILE A 69 2.52 -12.94 13.37
N ASN A 70 2.59 -12.12 12.31
CA ASN A 70 1.83 -10.88 12.23
C ASN A 70 1.54 -10.50 10.77
N LEU A 71 0.34 -9.97 10.53
CA LEU A 71 -0.11 -9.40 9.28
C LEU A 71 -0.76 -8.03 9.57
N GLU A 72 -0.14 -6.96 9.09
CA GLU A 72 -0.68 -5.61 9.21
C GLU A 72 -1.02 -5.05 7.82
N VAL A 73 -2.23 -4.52 7.68
CA VAL A 73 -2.73 -3.93 6.44
C VAL A 73 -3.09 -2.47 6.69
N ASN A 74 -2.32 -1.57 6.08
CA ASN A 74 -2.64 -0.15 5.98
C ASN A 74 -3.22 0.10 4.58
N PRO A 75 -4.54 0.26 4.43
CA PRO A 75 -5.18 0.33 3.11
C PRO A 75 -4.80 1.61 2.36
N SER A 76 -4.71 1.50 1.03
CA SER A 76 -4.51 2.66 0.16
C SER A 76 -5.76 3.56 0.15
N LYS A 77 -5.57 4.86 -0.10
CA LYS A 77 -6.65 5.79 -0.42
C LYS A 77 -6.56 6.20 -1.88
N PRO A 78 -7.66 6.13 -2.65
CA PRO A 78 -7.60 6.43 -4.07
C PRO A 78 -7.30 7.90 -4.35
N GLU A 79 -6.66 8.13 -5.48
CA GLU A 79 -6.66 9.45 -6.12
C GLU A 79 -8.06 9.75 -6.66
N VAL A 80 -8.56 10.95 -6.38
CA VAL A 80 -9.88 11.41 -6.81
C VAL A 80 -9.71 12.70 -7.60
N VAL A 81 -10.14 12.65 -8.86
CA VAL A 81 -10.20 13.80 -9.74
C VAL A 81 -11.66 14.14 -9.99
N LYS A 82 -12.01 15.42 -9.83
CA LYS A 82 -13.33 15.94 -10.18
C LYS A 82 -13.27 16.52 -11.58
N MET A 83 -14.07 15.92 -12.46
CA MET A 83 -14.27 16.37 -13.83
C MET A 83 -15.52 17.22 -13.91
N GLY A 84 -15.42 18.42 -14.47
CA GLY A 84 -16.61 19.20 -14.75
C GLY A 84 -17.52 18.52 -15.77
N ILE A 85 -18.83 18.67 -15.60
CA ILE A 85 -19.83 18.21 -16.57
C ILE A 85 -20.81 19.32 -16.98
N ARG A 86 -20.56 20.55 -16.56
CA ARG A 86 -21.36 21.71 -16.96
C ARG A 86 -21.10 22.01 -18.43
N GLY A 87 -22.17 22.07 -19.22
CA GLY A 87 -22.12 22.54 -20.59
C GLY A 87 -21.85 24.06 -20.69
N GLY A 88 -21.32 24.49 -21.83
CA GLY A 88 -20.89 25.87 -22.08
C GLY A 88 -19.37 26.00 -22.14
N ASN A 89 -18.89 27.15 -22.61
CA ASN A 89 -17.46 27.40 -22.75
C ASN A 89 -16.90 28.04 -21.48
N MET A 90 -15.73 27.58 -21.05
CA MET A 90 -14.94 28.27 -20.04
C MET A 90 -14.42 29.57 -20.66
N ASN A 91 -15.03 30.70 -20.31
CA ASN A 91 -14.48 32.01 -20.67
C ASN A 91 -13.25 32.24 -19.79
N TYR A 92 -12.05 31.90 -20.29
CA TYR A 92 -10.82 32.45 -19.75
C TYR A 92 -10.93 33.97 -19.96
N GLY A 93 -11.26 34.70 -18.91
CA GLY A 93 -11.42 36.14 -18.94
C GLY A 93 -10.21 36.76 -19.63
N GLY A 94 -10.43 37.27 -20.85
CA GLY A 94 -9.45 38.08 -21.53
C GLY A 94 -9.44 39.47 -20.90
N LYS A 95 -8.21 39.91 -20.60
CA LYS A 95 -7.76 41.22 -20.07
C LYS A 95 -7.72 41.36 -18.57
#